data_AF-A0A968MQ11-F1
#
_entry.id   AF-A0A968MQ11-F1
#
_cell.length_a   1.000
_cell.length_b   1.000
_cell.length_c   1.000
_cell.angle_alpha   90.00
_cell.angle_beta   90.00
_cell.angle_gamma   90.00
#
_symmetry.space_group_name_H-M   'P 1'
#
loop_
_entity.id
_entity.type
_entity.pdbx_description
1 polymer ?
#
loop_
_entity_poly.entity_id
_entity_poly.type
_entity_poly.pdbx_seq_one_letter_code
_entity_poly.pdbx_strand_id
1 'polypeptide(L)'
;MIRNQNGTYYTLFPILEKQETDKLRKESKGIAEVILPFIEPDILTLKDNLKEIGCEQNTYSILFSYVLDGLIWNIFEKHKLVDSLVITTEKPMWSGYFWAMTPKYPFISGTNEYSDDNCYALHINWSDAGGAVMDSILGKSEYLYAMMEEYKKHKKVKQDSIIHNLKNYKVLDNRGNIKIPIILENSQNRIYQLSLTISEKMYAKFICTTDVTEITKACKFSNNTESTVILWHEVMRALLKAIEEKEIIKKPVIFSDPEKANLENANELMFITTKG
;
A
#
# COMPACT_ATOMS: atom_id res chain seq x y z
N MET A 1 22.77 0.61 -12.85
CA MET A 1 22.59 1.01 -11.43
C MET A 1 23.88 1.49 -10.75
N ILE A 2 25.06 1.17 -11.27
CA ILE A 2 26.35 1.66 -10.75
C ILE A 2 27.08 2.38 -11.89
N ARG A 3 27.70 3.53 -11.61
CA ARG A 3 28.52 4.32 -12.53
C ARG A 3 29.98 4.27 -12.07
N ASN A 4 30.90 4.07 -13.00
CA ASN A 4 32.33 4.27 -12.75
C ASN A 4 32.70 5.72 -13.11
N GLN A 5 33.37 6.40 -12.19
CA GLN A 5 34.08 7.64 -12.45
C GLN A 5 35.51 7.49 -11.95
N ASN A 6 36.47 7.46 -12.88
CA ASN A 6 37.91 7.39 -12.59
C ASN A 6 38.30 6.24 -11.65
N GLY A 7 37.71 5.05 -11.84
CA GLY A 7 37.98 3.86 -11.02
C GLY A 7 37.18 3.79 -9.73
N THR A 8 36.41 4.83 -9.39
CA THR A 8 35.50 4.82 -8.24
C THR A 8 34.08 4.50 -8.70
N TYR A 9 33.42 3.58 -8.02
CA TYR A 9 32.06 3.15 -8.32
C TYR A 9 31.05 3.89 -7.43
N TYR A 10 30.01 4.43 -8.04
CA TYR A 10 28.92 5.14 -7.38
C TYR A 10 27.59 4.51 -7.74
N THR A 11 26.67 4.39 -6.79
CA THR A 11 25.27 4.08 -7.11
C THR A 11 24.61 5.27 -7.79
N LEU A 12 23.63 4.98 -8.66
CA LEU A 12 22.76 6.00 -9.23
C LEU A 12 21.59 6.37 -8.32
N PHE A 13 21.50 5.75 -7.15
CA PHE A 13 20.47 5.94 -6.13
C PHE A 13 21.10 6.23 -4.78
N PRO A 14 20.42 6.96 -3.88
CA PRO A 14 20.95 7.30 -2.57
C PRO A 14 21.08 6.06 -1.66
N ILE A 15 22.19 5.98 -0.94
CA ILE A 15 22.41 5.05 0.17
C ILE A 15 22.48 5.89 1.44
N LEU A 16 21.51 5.72 2.34
CA LEU A 16 21.49 6.37 3.64
C LEU A 16 22.20 5.48 4.65
N GLU A 17 23.26 6.02 5.24
CA GLU A 17 23.92 5.38 6.37
C GLU A 17 23.09 5.57 7.65
N LYS A 18 23.58 5.02 8.76
CA LYS A 18 22.87 5.04 10.04
C LYS A 18 22.43 6.43 10.48
N GLN A 19 23.30 7.43 10.33
CA GLN A 19 23.00 8.78 10.81
C GLN A 19 21.89 9.45 10.00
N GLU A 20 21.97 9.38 8.67
CA GLU A 20 20.95 9.89 7.76
C GLU A 20 19.63 9.16 7.94
N THR A 21 19.69 7.83 8.08
CA THR A 21 18.52 6.99 8.33
C THR A 21 17.83 7.35 9.66
N ASP A 22 18.60 7.50 10.73
CA ASP A 22 18.05 7.85 12.05
C ASP A 22 17.45 9.27 12.05
N LYS A 23 18.08 10.21 11.34
CA LYS A 23 17.56 11.57 11.18
C LYS A 23 16.23 11.56 10.43
N LEU A 24 16.18 10.92 9.26
CA LEU A 24 14.99 10.82 8.44
C LEU A 24 13.83 10.18 9.24
N ARG A 25 14.10 9.09 9.95
CA ARG A 25 13.13 8.41 10.82
C ARG A 25 12.59 9.29 11.93
N LYS A 26 13.45 10.08 12.57
CA LYS A 26 13.04 11.01 13.62
C LYS A 26 12.08 12.08 13.07
N GLU A 27 12.39 12.63 11.90
CA GLU A 27 11.54 13.61 11.21
C GLU A 27 10.21 12.98 10.78
N SER A 28 10.25 11.80 10.14
CA SER A 28 9.06 11.05 9.75
C SER A 28 8.15 10.71 10.92
N LYS A 29 8.72 10.36 12.07
CA LYS A 29 7.95 10.14 13.30
C LYS A 29 7.25 11.41 13.77
N GLY A 30 7.94 12.55 13.79
CA GLY A 30 7.35 13.83 14.16
C GLY A 30 6.20 14.24 13.22
N ILE A 31 6.36 14.02 11.91
CA ILE A 31 5.31 14.25 10.92
C ILE A 31 4.11 13.32 11.17
N ALA A 32 4.35 12.03 11.40
CA ALA A 32 3.31 11.06 11.69
C ALA A 32 2.52 11.40 12.97
N GLU A 33 3.20 11.86 14.02
CA GLU A 33 2.59 12.31 15.28
C GLU A 33 1.66 13.52 15.08
N VAL A 34 1.97 14.40 14.12
CA VAL A 34 1.09 15.53 13.77
C VAL A 34 -0.08 15.11 12.89
N ILE A 35 0.14 14.18 11.94
CA ILE A 35 -0.91 13.72 11.02
C ILE A 35 -1.97 12.88 11.74
N LEU A 36 -1.55 11.94 12.60
CA LEU A 36 -2.41 10.89 13.15
C LEU A 36 -3.70 11.43 13.81
N PRO A 37 -3.67 12.43 14.71
CA PRO A 37 -4.89 12.92 15.36
C PRO A 37 -5.98 13.44 14.40
N PHE A 38 -5.60 13.86 13.19
CA PHE A 38 -6.53 14.40 12.19
C PHE A 38 -7.21 13.33 11.34
N ILE A 39 -6.57 12.17 11.20
CA ILE A 39 -7.07 11.06 10.38
C ILE A 39 -7.66 9.94 11.23
N GLU A 40 -7.31 9.85 12.51
CA GLU A 40 -7.77 8.81 13.44
C GLU A 40 -9.32 8.64 13.45
N PRO A 41 -10.15 9.71 13.55
CA PRO A 41 -11.60 9.56 13.49
C PRO A 41 -12.11 8.96 12.17
N ASP A 42 -11.48 9.30 11.06
CA ASP A 42 -11.85 8.81 9.74
C ASP A 42 -11.41 7.35 9.55
N ILE A 43 -10.27 6.94 10.11
CA ILE A 43 -9.82 5.54 10.11
C ILE A 43 -10.81 4.66 10.89
N LEU A 44 -11.30 5.14 12.04
CA LEU A 44 -12.33 4.44 12.80
C LEU A 44 -13.63 4.32 11.98
N THR A 45 -14.02 5.39 11.28
CA THR A 45 -15.19 5.36 10.39
C THR A 45 -14.98 4.41 9.19
N LEU A 46 -13.75 4.31 8.67
CA LEU A 46 -13.40 3.38 7.59
C LEU A 46 -13.57 1.92 8.06
N LYS A 47 -13.08 1.62 9.26
CA LYS A 47 -13.25 0.32 9.91
C LYS A 47 -14.73 -0.03 10.08
N ASP A 48 -15.56 0.91 10.54
CA ASP A 48 -17.00 0.71 10.69
C ASP A 48 -17.70 0.46 9.34
N ASN A 49 -17.36 1.24 8.32
CA ASN A 49 -17.88 1.06 6.96
C ASN A 49 -17.54 -0.32 6.38
N LEU A 50 -16.34 -0.83 6.67
CA LEU A 50 -15.89 -2.17 6.27
C LEU A 50 -16.57 -3.27 7.08
N LYS A 51 -16.78 -3.05 8.38
CA LYS A 51 -17.51 -3.97 9.25
C LYS A 51 -18.94 -4.21 8.79
N GLU A 52 -19.64 -3.15 8.37
CA GLU A 52 -21.00 -3.26 7.85
C GLU A 52 -21.11 -4.14 6.60
N ILE A 53 -20.04 -4.28 5.81
CA ILE A 53 -19.98 -5.19 4.65
C ILE A 53 -19.27 -6.51 4.96
N GLY A 54 -18.99 -6.80 6.25
CA GLY A 54 -18.36 -8.04 6.70
C GLY A 54 -16.87 -8.15 6.37
N CYS A 55 -16.19 -7.02 6.18
CA CYS A 55 -14.78 -6.95 5.77
C CYS A 55 -13.91 -6.11 6.74
N GLU A 56 -14.27 -6.03 8.03
CA GLU A 56 -13.51 -5.29 9.04
C GLU A 56 -12.02 -5.68 9.07
N GLN A 57 -11.73 -6.97 8.85
CA GLN A 57 -10.38 -7.52 8.81
C GLN A 57 -9.49 -6.92 7.71
N ASN A 58 -10.08 -6.35 6.65
CA ASN A 58 -9.37 -5.74 5.54
C ASN A 58 -8.94 -4.29 5.81
N THR A 59 -9.29 -3.73 6.98
CA THR A 59 -8.99 -2.33 7.32
C THR A 59 -7.50 -2.01 7.20
N TYR A 60 -6.62 -2.90 7.69
CA TYR A 60 -5.17 -2.70 7.58
C TYR A 60 -4.73 -2.62 6.12
N SER A 61 -5.17 -3.57 5.30
CA SER A 61 -4.76 -3.67 3.90
C SER A 61 -5.26 -2.51 3.06
N ILE A 62 -6.51 -2.09 3.26
CA ILE A 62 -7.05 -0.91 2.58
C ILE A 62 -6.30 0.34 3.05
N LEU A 63 -6.09 0.52 4.36
CA LEU A 63 -5.38 1.70 4.85
C LEU A 63 -3.95 1.78 4.31
N PHE A 64 -3.20 0.68 4.32
CA PHE A 64 -1.84 0.66 3.82
C PHE A 64 -1.79 0.79 2.29
N SER A 65 -2.33 -0.16 1.53
CA SER A 65 -2.21 -0.17 0.07
C SER A 65 -2.99 0.93 -0.62
N TYR A 66 -4.23 1.14 -0.20
CA TYR A 66 -5.14 1.98 -0.96
C TYR A 66 -5.01 3.44 -0.55
N VAL A 67 -4.87 3.72 0.74
CA VAL A 67 -4.86 5.09 1.27
C VAL A 67 -3.44 5.67 1.37
N LEU A 68 -2.54 4.95 2.05
CA LEU A 68 -1.19 5.40 2.37
C LEU A 68 -0.17 5.18 1.26
N ASP A 69 -0.33 4.15 0.44
CA ASP A 69 0.58 3.80 -0.66
C ASP A 69 -0.11 3.79 -2.04
N GLY A 70 -1.32 4.35 -2.11
CA GLY A 70 -2.14 4.40 -3.33
C GLY A 70 -2.62 5.81 -3.64
N LEU A 71 -3.80 6.17 -3.12
CA LEU A 71 -4.48 7.44 -3.38
C LEU A 71 -3.62 8.67 -3.08
N ILE A 72 -2.77 8.63 -2.05
CA ILE A 72 -1.91 9.75 -1.71
C ILE A 72 -0.95 10.12 -2.84
N TRP A 73 -0.47 9.15 -3.63
CA TRP A 73 0.42 9.42 -4.75
C TRP A 73 -0.27 10.24 -5.84
N ASN A 74 -1.55 9.95 -6.11
CA ASN A 74 -2.36 10.76 -7.02
C ASN A 74 -2.53 12.21 -6.52
N ILE A 75 -2.65 12.39 -5.20
CA ILE A 75 -2.75 13.71 -4.58
C ILE A 75 -1.40 14.44 -4.68
N PHE A 76 -0.29 13.78 -4.38
CA PHE A 76 1.05 14.36 -4.52
C PHE A 76 1.35 14.75 -5.97
N GLU A 77 0.98 13.93 -6.95
CA GLU A 77 1.11 14.24 -8.37
C GLU A 77 0.24 15.44 -8.76
N LYS A 78 -1.05 15.44 -8.38
CA LYS A 78 -1.99 16.56 -8.60
C LYS A 78 -1.44 17.89 -8.08
N HIS A 79 -0.73 17.86 -6.95
CA HIS A 79 -0.14 19.03 -6.32
C HIS A 79 1.34 19.25 -6.68
N LYS A 80 1.90 18.49 -7.63
CA LYS A 80 3.28 18.62 -8.14
C LYS A 80 4.37 18.46 -7.07
N LEU A 81 4.10 17.68 -6.02
CA LEU A 81 5.12 17.24 -5.07
C LEU A 81 5.95 16.08 -5.64
N VAL A 82 5.35 15.32 -6.54
CA VAL A 82 6.04 14.28 -7.30
C VAL A 82 5.77 14.41 -8.79
N ASP A 83 6.74 13.96 -9.60
CA ASP A 83 6.57 13.81 -11.03
C ASP A 83 5.55 12.70 -11.35
N SER A 84 4.96 12.75 -12.54
CA SER A 84 4.03 11.71 -12.98
C SER A 84 4.71 10.34 -12.98
N LEU A 85 4.07 9.40 -12.29
CA LEU A 85 4.54 8.02 -12.15
C LEU A 85 4.00 7.11 -13.26
N VAL A 86 3.26 7.67 -14.22
CA VAL A 86 2.68 6.94 -15.35
C VAL A 86 3.78 6.39 -16.26
N ILE A 87 3.72 5.09 -16.51
CA ILE A 87 4.56 4.41 -17.50
C ILE A 87 4.01 4.77 -18.89
N THR A 88 4.87 5.30 -19.76
CA THR A 88 4.53 5.62 -21.15
C THR A 88 5.41 4.82 -22.09
N THR A 89 5.10 4.79 -23.39
CA THR A 89 6.03 4.21 -24.39
C THR A 89 7.38 4.92 -24.42
N GLU A 90 7.43 6.19 -24.02
CA GLU A 90 8.65 7.00 -23.91
C GLU A 90 9.36 6.81 -22.55
N LYS A 91 8.62 6.37 -21.53
CA LYS A 91 9.11 5.96 -20.20
C LYS A 91 8.60 4.54 -19.88
N PRO A 92 9.09 3.50 -20.59
CA PRO A 92 8.50 2.17 -20.56
C PRO A 92 8.76 1.39 -19.27
N MET A 93 9.54 1.97 -18.36
CA MET A 93 9.83 1.43 -17.04
C MET A 93 9.23 2.38 -16.00
N TRP A 94 8.78 1.82 -14.87
CA TRP A 94 8.39 2.60 -13.71
C TRP A 94 9.49 3.64 -13.41
N SER A 95 9.12 4.93 -13.38
CA SER A 95 10.02 6.04 -13.06
C SER A 95 10.33 6.10 -11.56
N GLY A 96 10.38 4.93 -10.92
CA GLY A 96 10.50 4.79 -9.49
C GLY A 96 11.83 5.27 -8.97
N TYR A 97 11.77 5.71 -7.72
CA TYR A 97 12.94 6.05 -6.95
C TYR A 97 13.43 4.78 -6.26
N PHE A 98 14.71 4.47 -6.47
CA PHE A 98 15.39 3.43 -5.72
C PHE A 98 16.15 4.11 -4.59
N TRP A 99 16.25 3.45 -3.43
CA TRP A 99 17.12 3.89 -2.35
C TRP A 99 17.50 2.69 -1.49
N ALA A 100 18.61 2.82 -0.76
CA ALA A 100 19.01 1.87 0.26
C ALA A 100 19.21 2.57 1.59
N MET A 101 18.93 1.88 2.69
CA MET A 101 19.02 2.44 4.04
C MET A 101 19.60 1.41 5.00
N THR A 102 20.42 1.87 5.94
CA THR A 102 20.88 1.08 7.07
C THR A 102 20.67 1.83 8.39
N PRO A 103 20.14 1.18 9.46
CA PRO A 103 19.66 -0.19 9.49
C PRO A 103 18.31 -0.34 8.77
N LYS A 104 18.01 -1.53 8.26
CA LYS A 104 16.68 -1.85 7.70
C LYS A 104 15.59 -1.72 8.76
N TYR A 105 14.35 -1.49 8.31
CA TYR A 105 13.22 -1.66 9.22
C TYR A 105 13.08 -3.13 9.63
N PRO A 106 12.65 -3.41 10.89
CA PRO A 106 12.37 -4.77 11.33
C PRO A 106 11.22 -5.45 10.58
N PHE A 107 10.30 -4.67 9.99
CA PHE A 107 9.15 -5.16 9.24
C PHE A 107 9.07 -4.41 7.91
N ILE A 108 8.94 -5.16 6.82
CA ILE A 108 8.76 -4.61 5.48
C ILE A 108 7.47 -5.19 4.90
N SER A 109 6.66 -4.31 4.31
CA SER A 109 5.46 -4.68 3.58
C SER A 109 5.36 -3.91 2.27
N GLY A 110 4.55 -4.43 1.36
CA GLY A 110 4.22 -3.80 0.09
C GLY A 110 2.90 -4.28 -0.46
N THR A 111 2.59 -3.85 -1.68
CA THR A 111 1.37 -4.22 -2.41
C THR A 111 1.76 -4.80 -3.76
N ASN A 112 1.23 -5.97 -4.08
CA ASN A 112 1.21 -6.47 -5.45
C ASN A 112 -0.14 -6.09 -6.07
N GLU A 113 -0.10 -5.52 -7.26
CA GLU A 113 -1.29 -5.20 -8.04
C GLU A 113 -1.36 -6.11 -9.27
N TYR A 114 -2.55 -6.67 -9.50
CA TYR A 114 -2.89 -7.39 -10.71
C TYR A 114 -4.05 -6.68 -11.38
N SER A 115 -3.77 -5.93 -12.45
CA SER A 115 -4.75 -5.10 -13.15
C SER A 115 -5.01 -5.56 -14.58
N ASP A 116 -6.25 -5.35 -15.04
CA ASP A 116 -6.69 -5.58 -16.42
C ASP A 116 -7.25 -4.27 -17.00
N ASP A 117 -6.67 -3.82 -18.12
CA ASP A 117 -7.12 -2.69 -18.97
C ASP A 117 -7.68 -1.48 -18.19
N ASN A 118 -7.08 -1.17 -17.04
CA ASN A 118 -7.48 -0.09 -16.12
C ASN A 118 -8.93 -0.17 -15.57
N CYS A 119 -9.65 -1.29 -15.70
CA CYS A 119 -11.04 -1.41 -15.25
C CYS A 119 -11.17 -2.07 -13.87
N TYR A 120 -10.33 -3.07 -13.60
CA TYR A 120 -10.28 -3.77 -12.32
C TYR A 120 -8.83 -3.99 -11.92
N ALA A 121 -8.55 -3.87 -10.62
CA ALA A 121 -7.26 -4.22 -10.04
C ALA A 121 -7.46 -5.02 -8.75
N LEU A 122 -6.82 -6.18 -8.66
CA LEU A 122 -6.69 -6.95 -7.42
C LEU A 122 -5.41 -6.51 -6.70
N HIS A 123 -5.58 -6.10 -5.46
CA HIS A 123 -4.49 -5.68 -4.58
C HIS A 123 -4.23 -6.78 -3.56
N ILE A 124 -2.96 -7.14 -3.35
CA ILE A 124 -2.54 -8.12 -2.36
C ILE A 124 -1.38 -7.56 -1.56
N ASN A 125 -1.58 -7.38 -0.26
CA ASN A 125 -0.47 -7.04 0.62
C ASN A 125 0.47 -8.21 0.83
N TRP A 126 1.77 -7.90 0.87
CA TRP A 126 2.81 -8.84 1.23
C TRP A 126 3.71 -8.25 2.32
N SER A 127 4.42 -9.13 3.01
CA SER A 127 5.49 -8.78 3.95
C SER A 127 6.57 -9.86 3.89
N ASP A 128 7.81 -9.48 4.25
CA ASP A 128 8.89 -10.43 4.51
C ASP A 128 8.57 -11.44 5.64
N ALA A 129 7.64 -11.12 6.52
CA ALA A 129 7.12 -12.03 7.55
C ALA A 129 5.98 -12.96 7.07
N GLY A 130 5.47 -12.80 5.84
CA GLY A 130 4.21 -13.43 5.39
C GLY A 130 4.20 -14.96 5.31
N GLY A 131 5.37 -15.60 5.31
CA GLY A 131 5.54 -17.05 5.43
C GLY A 131 4.76 -17.89 4.40
N ALA A 132 4.48 -19.14 4.77
CA ALA A 132 3.93 -20.14 3.85
C ALA A 132 2.53 -19.82 3.30
N VAL A 133 1.69 -19.14 4.09
CA VAL A 133 0.32 -18.76 3.65
C VAL A 133 0.40 -17.75 2.51
N MET A 134 1.27 -16.75 2.63
CA MET A 134 1.53 -15.77 1.57
C MET A 134 2.05 -16.44 0.30
N ASP A 135 3.08 -17.28 0.42
CA ASP A 135 3.67 -17.99 -0.72
C ASP A 135 2.62 -18.85 -1.43
N SER A 136 1.74 -19.49 -0.65
CA SER A 136 0.67 -20.35 -1.16
C SER A 136 -0.32 -19.56 -2.02
N ILE A 137 -0.80 -18.41 -1.54
CA ILE A 137 -1.79 -17.61 -2.27
C ILE A 137 -1.19 -16.86 -3.46
N LEU A 138 0.04 -16.36 -3.34
CA LEU A 138 0.76 -15.75 -4.47
C LEU A 138 1.03 -16.79 -5.57
N GLY A 139 1.27 -18.06 -5.20
CA GLY A 139 1.34 -19.19 -6.12
C GLY A 139 0.02 -19.54 -6.82
N LYS A 140 -1.10 -18.88 -6.48
CA LYS A 140 -2.41 -19.05 -7.14
C LYS A 140 -2.76 -17.90 -8.10
N SER A 141 -1.77 -17.14 -8.55
CA SER A 141 -1.95 -16.00 -9.45
C SER A 141 -2.84 -16.31 -10.65
N GLU A 142 -2.65 -17.45 -11.33
CA GLU A 142 -3.49 -17.86 -12.47
C GLU A 142 -5.00 -17.95 -12.13
N TYR A 143 -5.34 -18.44 -10.93
CA TYR A 143 -6.73 -18.54 -10.47
C TYR A 143 -7.25 -17.18 -10.00
N LEU A 144 -6.40 -16.34 -9.42
CA LEU A 144 -6.77 -14.98 -9.03
C LEU A 144 -7.09 -14.12 -10.26
N TYR A 145 -6.29 -14.24 -11.33
CA TYR A 145 -6.59 -13.59 -12.61
C TYR A 145 -7.90 -14.13 -13.22
N ALA A 146 -8.06 -15.46 -13.29
CA ALA A 146 -9.29 -16.05 -13.82
C ALA A 146 -10.54 -15.66 -13.01
N MET A 147 -10.42 -15.56 -11.69
CA MET A 147 -11.46 -15.08 -10.79
C MET A 147 -11.91 -13.66 -11.17
N MET A 148 -10.96 -12.76 -11.42
CA MET A 148 -11.22 -11.38 -11.82
C MET A 148 -11.96 -11.31 -13.15
N GLU A 149 -11.55 -12.10 -14.15
CA GLU A 149 -12.20 -12.17 -15.46
C GLU A 149 -13.66 -12.67 -15.38
N GLU A 150 -13.90 -13.74 -14.61
CA GLU A 150 -15.26 -14.24 -14.41
C GLU A 150 -16.14 -13.22 -13.67
N TYR A 151 -15.59 -12.58 -12.62
CA TYR A 151 -16.32 -11.57 -11.88
C TYR A 151 -16.66 -10.35 -12.74
N LYS A 152 -15.73 -9.88 -13.58
CA LYS A 152 -15.97 -8.79 -14.54
C LYS A 152 -17.15 -9.10 -15.45
N LYS A 153 -17.22 -10.32 -15.98
CA LYS A 153 -18.22 -10.74 -16.96
C LYS A 153 -19.58 -11.10 -16.35
N HIS A 154 -19.59 -11.66 -15.13
CA HIS A 154 -20.76 -12.31 -14.56
C HIS A 154 -21.16 -11.80 -13.18
N LYS A 155 -20.36 -10.90 -12.58
CA LYS A 155 -20.46 -10.46 -11.18
C LYS A 155 -20.43 -11.62 -10.19
N LYS A 156 -19.85 -12.75 -10.61
CA LYS A 156 -19.82 -14.01 -9.90
C LYS A 156 -18.86 -14.98 -10.57
N VAL A 157 -18.14 -15.78 -9.78
CA VAL A 157 -17.31 -16.89 -10.26
C VAL A 157 -18.21 -18.11 -10.45
N LYS A 158 -18.16 -18.73 -11.62
CA LYS A 158 -18.96 -19.91 -12.00
C LYS A 158 -18.10 -21.13 -12.26
N GLN A 159 -16.83 -20.97 -12.60
CA GLN A 159 -15.96 -22.09 -12.90
C GLN A 159 -15.53 -22.82 -11.62
N ASP A 160 -15.89 -24.11 -11.53
CA ASP A 160 -15.62 -24.94 -10.35
C ASP A 160 -14.12 -25.06 -10.05
N SER A 161 -13.25 -25.04 -11.06
CA SER A 161 -11.79 -25.10 -10.85
C SER A 161 -11.26 -23.87 -10.11
N ILE A 162 -11.79 -22.68 -10.40
CA ILE A 162 -11.45 -21.44 -9.69
C ILE A 162 -11.95 -21.52 -8.25
N ILE A 163 -13.22 -21.89 -8.06
CA ILE A 163 -13.82 -22.02 -6.73
C ILE A 163 -13.04 -23.03 -5.88
N HIS A 164 -12.72 -24.20 -6.44
CA HIS A 164 -11.99 -25.24 -5.75
C HIS A 164 -10.61 -24.77 -5.27
N ASN A 165 -9.90 -24.00 -6.08
CA ASN A 165 -8.55 -23.52 -5.76
C ASN A 165 -8.53 -22.33 -4.79
N LEU A 166 -9.58 -21.51 -4.74
CA LEU A 166 -9.59 -20.27 -3.97
C LEU A 166 -10.47 -20.30 -2.70
N LYS A 167 -11.43 -21.22 -2.58
CA LYS A 167 -12.37 -21.26 -1.44
C LYS A 167 -11.70 -21.33 -0.06
N ASN A 168 -10.59 -22.06 0.06
CA ASN A 168 -9.88 -22.23 1.33
C ASN A 168 -9.17 -20.95 1.79
N TYR A 169 -9.03 -19.96 0.89
CA TYR A 169 -8.45 -18.66 1.19
C TYR A 169 -9.48 -17.62 1.59
N LYS A 170 -10.78 -18.00 1.64
CA LYS A 170 -11.91 -17.08 1.88
C LYS A 170 -11.93 -15.84 0.98
N VAL A 171 -11.33 -15.92 -0.20
CA VAL A 171 -11.44 -14.87 -1.24
C VAL A 171 -12.81 -14.95 -1.95
N LEU A 172 -13.38 -16.16 -2.00
CA LEU A 172 -14.73 -16.45 -2.49
C LEU A 172 -15.41 -17.52 -1.62
N ASP A 173 -16.74 -17.59 -1.67
CA ASP A 173 -17.48 -18.71 -1.08
C ASP A 173 -17.69 -19.89 -2.05
N ASN A 174 -18.20 -21.01 -1.54
CA ASN A 174 -18.52 -22.21 -2.33
C ASN A 174 -19.56 -21.97 -3.44
N ARG A 175 -20.24 -20.81 -3.44
CA ARG A 175 -21.18 -20.43 -4.49
C ARG A 175 -20.52 -19.50 -5.51
N GLY A 176 -19.24 -19.13 -5.35
CA GLY A 176 -18.50 -18.24 -6.23
C GLY A 176 -18.77 -16.75 -6.00
N ASN A 177 -19.32 -16.36 -4.85
CA ASN A 177 -19.42 -14.95 -4.49
C ASN A 177 -18.10 -14.47 -3.89
N ILE A 178 -17.60 -13.31 -4.31
CA ILE A 178 -16.41 -12.66 -3.76
C ILE A 178 -16.64 -12.29 -2.28
N LYS A 179 -15.61 -12.47 -1.46
CA LYS A 179 -15.61 -12.25 0.00
C LYS A 179 -14.55 -11.25 0.47
N ILE A 180 -13.87 -10.61 -0.47
CA ILE A 180 -12.97 -9.48 -0.22
C ILE A 180 -13.65 -8.18 -0.66
N PRO A 181 -13.26 -7.02 -0.10
CA PRO A 181 -13.83 -5.74 -0.47
C PRO A 181 -13.71 -5.45 -1.96
N ILE A 182 -14.75 -4.81 -2.53
CA ILE A 182 -14.73 -4.27 -3.88
C ILE A 182 -15.02 -2.77 -3.77
N ILE A 183 -14.02 -1.96 -4.07
CA ILE A 183 -14.06 -0.50 -3.99
C ILE A 183 -14.33 0.04 -5.39
N LEU A 184 -15.51 0.62 -5.57
CA LEU A 184 -15.87 1.34 -6.79
C LEU A 184 -15.38 2.78 -6.65
N GLU A 185 -14.47 3.21 -7.52
CA GLU A 185 -13.81 4.52 -7.42
C GLU A 185 -14.70 5.65 -7.95
N ASN A 186 -15.83 5.90 -7.28
CA ASN A 186 -16.74 7.00 -7.61
C ASN A 186 -17.39 7.62 -6.38
N SER A 187 -18.08 8.74 -6.59
CA SER A 187 -18.70 9.54 -5.52
C SER A 187 -19.78 8.80 -4.71
N GLN A 188 -20.29 7.66 -5.18
CA GLN A 188 -21.32 6.88 -4.49
C GLN A 188 -20.73 5.86 -3.51
N ASN A 189 -19.46 5.47 -3.67
CA ASN A 189 -18.83 4.51 -2.77
C ASN A 189 -18.24 5.21 -1.55
N ARG A 190 -18.85 4.98 -0.38
CA ARG A 190 -18.41 5.57 0.89
C ARG A 190 -16.98 5.22 1.30
N ILE A 191 -16.53 4.00 1.00
CA ILE A 191 -15.16 3.56 1.35
C ILE A 191 -14.16 4.35 0.52
N TYR A 192 -14.44 4.53 -0.77
CA TYR A 192 -13.62 5.36 -1.65
C TYR A 192 -13.60 6.84 -1.19
N GLN A 193 -14.76 7.45 -0.97
CA GLN A 193 -14.84 8.86 -0.57
C GLN A 193 -14.13 9.13 0.76
N LEU A 194 -14.27 8.23 1.73
CA LEU A 194 -13.58 8.34 3.01
C LEU A 194 -12.06 8.11 2.86
N SER A 195 -11.65 7.14 2.04
CA SER A 195 -10.24 6.90 1.72
C SER A 195 -9.59 8.14 1.10
N LEU A 196 -10.27 8.77 0.14
CA LEU A 196 -9.81 10.02 -0.47
C LEU A 196 -9.74 11.16 0.55
N THR A 197 -10.73 11.28 1.43
CA THR A 197 -10.74 12.28 2.51
C THR A 197 -9.55 12.10 3.46
N ILE A 198 -9.23 10.86 3.84
CA ILE A 198 -8.06 10.56 4.67
C ILE A 198 -6.79 11.01 3.94
N SER A 199 -6.60 10.62 2.68
CA SER A 199 -5.42 11.00 1.90
C SER A 199 -5.29 12.52 1.70
N GLU A 200 -6.40 13.25 1.48
CA GLU A 200 -6.37 14.72 1.39
C GLU A 200 -5.99 15.37 2.73
N LYS A 201 -6.51 14.88 3.86
CA LYS A 201 -6.11 15.36 5.20
C LYS A 201 -4.64 15.08 5.49
N MET A 202 -4.14 13.90 5.11
CA MET A 202 -2.73 13.57 5.25
C MET A 202 -1.86 14.51 4.43
N TYR A 203 -2.19 14.74 3.16
CA TYR A 203 -1.49 15.69 2.30
C TYR A 203 -1.47 17.10 2.92
N ALA A 204 -2.63 17.61 3.34
CA ALA A 204 -2.74 18.95 3.92
C ALA A 204 -1.86 19.12 5.17
N LYS A 205 -1.74 18.08 5.99
CA LYS A 205 -0.85 18.11 7.16
C LYS A 205 0.61 17.94 6.79
N PHE A 206 0.92 17.03 5.87
CA PHE A 206 2.27 16.79 5.38
C PHE A 206 2.93 18.07 4.88
N ILE A 207 2.25 18.86 4.04
CA ILE A 207 2.80 20.12 3.50
C ILE A 207 2.93 21.24 4.54
N CYS A 208 2.13 21.22 5.61
CA CYS A 208 2.23 22.20 6.69
C CYS A 208 3.37 21.92 7.67
N THR A 209 3.81 20.66 7.77
CA THR A 209 4.80 20.22 8.75
C THR A 209 6.17 19.94 8.16
N THR A 210 6.31 19.99 6.83
CA THR A 210 7.47 19.47 6.13
C THR A 210 8.02 20.50 5.15
N ASP A 211 9.30 20.86 5.31
CA ASP A 211 10.07 21.51 4.26
C ASP A 211 10.85 20.45 3.47
N VAL A 212 10.26 19.97 2.38
CA VAL A 212 10.88 18.95 1.51
C VAL A 212 12.24 19.43 0.98
N THR A 213 12.42 20.74 0.76
CA THR A 213 13.68 21.29 0.24
C THR A 213 14.79 21.21 1.29
N GLU A 214 14.46 21.40 2.58
CA GLU A 214 15.39 21.19 3.68
C GLU A 214 15.81 19.71 3.76
N ILE A 215 14.85 18.78 3.67
CA ILE A 215 15.10 17.34 3.67
C ILE A 215 16.00 16.93 2.50
N THR A 216 15.71 17.42 1.29
CA THR A 216 16.51 17.17 0.09
C THR A 216 17.98 17.53 0.31
N LYS A 217 18.24 18.70 0.89
CA LYS A 217 19.60 19.17 1.20
C LYS A 217 20.25 18.34 2.30
N ALA A 218 19.52 18.05 3.38
CA ALA A 218 20.02 17.31 4.53
C ALA A 218 20.44 15.88 4.20
N CYS A 219 19.63 15.18 3.38
CA CYS A 219 19.87 13.79 2.99
C CYS A 219 20.59 13.65 1.64
N LYS A 220 20.95 14.77 1.00
CA LYS A 220 21.63 14.82 -0.31
C LYS A 220 20.86 14.07 -1.41
N PHE A 221 19.54 14.18 -1.40
CA PHE A 221 18.70 13.66 -2.46
C PHE A 221 18.85 14.49 -3.73
N SER A 222 18.60 13.85 -4.87
CA SER A 222 18.80 14.41 -6.20
C SER A 222 17.85 15.56 -6.49
N ASN A 223 16.61 15.48 -5.98
CA ASN A 223 15.57 16.49 -6.15
C ASN A 223 14.45 16.32 -5.11
N ASN A 224 13.48 17.25 -5.11
CA ASN A 224 12.35 17.23 -4.17
C ASN A 224 11.37 16.08 -4.44
N THR A 225 11.29 15.55 -5.67
CA THR A 225 10.47 14.37 -5.96
C THR A 225 11.04 13.13 -5.24
N GLU A 226 12.34 12.85 -5.41
CA GLU A 226 13.05 11.76 -4.72
C GLU A 226 12.89 11.89 -3.20
N SER A 227 13.10 13.10 -2.68
CA SER A 227 12.93 13.43 -1.26
C SER A 227 11.51 13.15 -0.77
N THR A 228 10.49 13.60 -1.50
CA THR A 228 9.08 13.36 -1.14
C THR A 228 8.76 11.87 -1.12
N VAL A 229 9.19 11.12 -2.13
CA VAL A 229 8.94 9.68 -2.22
C VAL A 229 9.58 8.94 -1.06
N ILE A 230 10.88 9.15 -0.81
CA ILE A 230 11.61 8.46 0.25
C ILE A 230 11.06 8.86 1.64
N LEU A 231 10.84 10.16 1.87
CA LEU A 231 10.31 10.66 3.14
C LEU A 231 8.90 10.12 3.41
N TRP A 232 8.02 10.10 2.40
CA TRP A 232 6.67 9.62 2.58
C TRP A 232 6.62 8.12 2.92
N HIS A 233 7.48 7.29 2.33
CA HIS A 233 7.56 5.88 2.71
C HIS A 233 7.94 5.71 4.19
N GLU A 234 8.80 6.57 4.72
CA GLU A 234 9.14 6.59 6.15
C GLU A 234 7.97 7.12 7.02
N VAL A 235 7.29 8.18 6.57
CA VAL A 235 6.11 8.74 7.27
C VAL A 235 4.97 7.72 7.33
N MET A 236 4.68 7.03 6.22
CA MET A 236 3.69 5.97 6.14
C MET A 236 3.99 4.84 7.13
N ARG A 237 5.25 4.40 7.22
CA ARG A 237 5.67 3.36 8.18
C ARG A 237 5.51 3.84 9.62
N ALA A 238 5.90 5.07 9.91
CA ALA A 238 5.74 5.67 11.24
C ALA A 238 4.26 5.82 11.62
N LEU A 239 3.40 6.21 10.67
CA LEU A 239 1.94 6.28 10.84
C LEU A 239 1.36 4.90 11.14
N LEU A 240 1.62 3.90 10.31
CA LEU A 240 1.13 2.53 10.53
C LEU A 240 1.53 2.01 11.91
N LYS A 241 2.80 2.18 12.29
CA LYS A 241 3.28 1.80 13.62
C LYS A 241 2.50 2.51 14.73
N ALA A 242 2.30 3.82 14.64
CA ALA A 242 1.56 4.56 15.67
C ALA A 242 0.08 4.17 15.73
N ILE A 243 -0.54 3.84 14.59
CA ILE A 243 -1.93 3.38 14.51
C ILE A 243 -2.08 1.98 15.13
N GLU A 244 -1.10 1.09 14.89
CA GLU A 244 -1.01 -0.24 15.51
C GLU A 244 -0.79 -0.15 17.02
N GLU A 245 0.15 0.68 17.48
CA GLU A 245 0.45 0.89 18.91
C GLU A 245 -0.74 1.44 19.70
N LYS A 246 -1.62 2.20 19.03
CA LYS A 246 -2.90 2.68 19.59
C LYS A 246 -4.06 1.68 19.47
N GLU A 247 -3.83 0.50 18.88
CA GLU A 247 -4.85 -0.53 18.64
C GLU A 247 -6.06 -0.05 17.80
N ILE A 248 -5.89 1.01 16.99
CA ILE A 248 -6.96 1.52 16.11
C ILE A 248 -7.28 0.48 15.03
N ILE A 249 -6.24 -0.09 14.44
CA ILE A 249 -6.30 -1.20 13.49
C ILE A 249 -5.49 -2.39 14.01
N LYS A 250 -5.80 -3.59 13.53
CA LYS A 250 -5.02 -4.79 13.80
C LYS A 250 -4.26 -5.19 12.54
N LYS A 251 -2.97 -5.45 12.71
CA LYS A 251 -2.14 -6.06 11.68
C LYS A 251 -2.67 -7.47 11.36
N PRO A 252 -2.75 -7.88 10.07
CA PRO A 252 -3.17 -9.22 9.69
C PRO A 252 -2.40 -10.31 10.43
N VAL A 253 -3.05 -11.45 10.71
CA VAL A 253 -2.41 -12.55 11.45
C VAL A 253 -1.19 -13.08 10.68
N ILE A 254 -1.28 -13.12 9.34
CA ILE A 254 -0.18 -13.52 8.46
C ILE A 254 1.09 -12.67 8.67
N PHE A 255 0.96 -11.42 9.12
CA PHE A 255 2.09 -10.52 9.36
C PHE A 255 2.52 -10.44 10.82
N SER A 256 1.60 -10.61 11.76
CA SER A 256 1.84 -10.42 13.18
C SER A 256 2.18 -11.73 13.91
N ASP A 257 1.62 -12.85 13.49
CA ASP A 257 1.84 -14.18 14.04
C ASP A 257 1.71 -15.24 12.94
N PRO A 258 2.71 -15.34 12.03
CA PRO A 258 2.64 -16.21 10.86
C PRO A 258 2.46 -17.69 11.19
N GLU A 259 2.88 -18.13 12.37
CA GLU A 259 2.73 -19.52 12.85
C GLU A 259 1.27 -19.86 13.21
N LYS A 260 0.47 -18.87 13.58
CA LYS A 260 -0.98 -19.04 13.84
C LYS A 260 -1.85 -18.77 12.61
N ALA A 261 -1.27 -18.22 11.54
CA ALA A 261 -2.00 -17.96 10.32
C ALA A 261 -2.41 -19.27 9.62
N ASN A 262 -3.59 -19.26 9.03
CA ASN A 262 -4.06 -20.34 8.17
C ASN A 262 -4.50 -19.75 6.81
N LEU A 263 -4.83 -20.62 5.85
CA LEU A 263 -5.16 -20.18 4.49
C LEU A 263 -6.30 -19.17 4.46
N GLU A 264 -7.27 -19.27 5.37
CA GLU A 264 -8.43 -18.38 5.40
C GLU A 264 -8.05 -16.93 5.70
N ASN A 265 -6.93 -16.69 6.41
CA ASN A 265 -6.43 -15.35 6.71
C ASN A 265 -5.93 -14.61 5.46
N ALA A 266 -5.75 -15.30 4.32
CA ALA A 266 -5.30 -14.65 3.09
C ALA A 266 -6.29 -13.59 2.59
N ASN A 267 -7.58 -13.71 2.91
CA ASN A 267 -8.57 -12.72 2.53
C ASN A 267 -8.33 -11.36 3.20
N GLU A 268 -7.67 -11.30 4.37
CA GLU A 268 -7.37 -10.07 5.12
C GLU A 268 -6.47 -9.14 4.29
N LEU A 269 -5.67 -9.73 3.40
CA LEU A 269 -4.61 -9.09 2.64
C LEU A 269 -5.09 -8.47 1.33
N MET A 270 -6.34 -8.69 0.95
CA MET A 270 -6.81 -8.47 -0.41
C MET A 270 -8.00 -7.55 -0.51
N PHE A 271 -8.07 -6.82 -1.61
CA PHE A 271 -9.26 -6.09 -2.05
C PHE A 271 -9.19 -5.85 -3.55
N ILE A 272 -10.33 -5.50 -4.13
CA ILE A 272 -10.45 -5.16 -5.55
C ILE A 272 -10.80 -3.68 -5.66
N THR A 273 -10.16 -2.97 -6.58
CA THR A 273 -10.62 -1.65 -7.03
C THR A 273 -11.20 -1.75 -8.43
N THR A 274 -12.18 -0.90 -8.73
CA THR A 274 -12.75 -0.80 -10.07
C THR A 274 -13.13 0.64 -10.37
N LYS A 275 -12.83 1.10 -11.58
CA LYS A 275 -13.19 2.45 -12.02
C LYS A 275 -14.71 2.54 -12.20
N GLY A 276 -15.30 3.60 -11.65
CA GLY A 276 -16.73 3.89 -11.79
C GLY A 276 -17.04 4.89 -12.88
#